data_AF-A0A966RPW6-F1
#
_entry.id   AF-A0A966RPW6-F1
#
_cell.length_a   1.000
_cell.length_b   1.000
_cell.length_c   1.000
_cell.angle_alpha   90.00
_cell.angle_beta   90.00
_cell.angle_gamma   90.00
#
_symmetry.space_group_name_H-M   'P 1'
#
loop_
_entity.id
_entity.type
_entity.pdbx_description
1 polymer ?
#
loop_
_entity_poly.entity_id
_entity_poly.type
_entity_poly.pdbx_seq_one_letter_code
_entity_poly.pdbx_strand_id
1 'polypeptide(L)'
;MKILHRLGYYLGGFSVGLIFLAFIFNGKKTSCNYSPSARVKNDLLQKKIQIDSALLQRNPKITIEMVKEWINSGDINFSKSDTKRDSCRLYQ
;
A
#
# COMPACT_ATOMS: atom_id res chain seq x y z
N MET A 1 -34.04 -2.36 33.02
CA MET A 1 -32.74 -1.72 32.69
C MET A 1 -32.99 -0.57 31.72
N LYS A 2 -32.57 0.66 32.03
CA LYS A 2 -32.72 1.80 31.11
C LYS A 2 -31.78 1.60 29.89
N ILE A 3 -32.25 1.93 28.69
CA ILE A 3 -31.51 1.79 27.42
C ILE A 3 -30.13 2.48 27.49
N LEU A 4 -30.05 3.61 28.20
CA LEU A 4 -28.82 4.37 28.40
C LEU A 4 -27.72 3.59 29.13
N HIS A 5 -28.07 2.78 30.13
CA HIS A 5 -27.09 1.96 30.84
C HIS A 5 -26.55 0.85 29.93
N ARG A 6 -27.42 0.24 29.12
CA ARG A 6 -27.02 -0.77 28.15
C ARG A 6 -26.06 -0.19 27.10
N LEU A 7 -26.33 1.02 26.61
CA LEU A 7 -25.44 1.73 25.70
C LEU A 7 -24.09 2.06 26.35
N GLY A 8 -24.10 2.52 27.61
CA GLY A 8 -22.88 2.80 28.36
C GLY A 8 -21.97 1.57 28.51
N TYR A 9 -22.53 0.40 28.82
CA TYR A 9 -21.75 -0.85 28.91
C TYR A 9 -21.13 -1.24 27.56
N TYR A 10 -21.85 -1.08 26.44
CA TYR A 10 -21.31 -1.36 25.10
C TYR A 10 -20.20 -0.37 24.70
N LEU A 11 -20.39 0.93 24.95
CA LEU A 11 -19.39 1.94 24.64
C LEU A 11 -18.13 1.80 25.53
N GLY A 12 -18.29 1.39 26.78
CA GLY A 12 -17.17 1.09 27.67
C GLY A 12 -16.30 -0.04 27.11
N GLY A 13 -16.91 -1.19 26.78
CA GLY A 13 -16.19 -2.31 26.15
C GLY A 13 -15.57 -1.94 24.81
N PHE A 14 -16.28 -1.18 23.97
CA PHE A 14 -15.76 -0.70 22.69
C PHE A 14 -14.54 0.21 22.85
N SER A 15 -14.57 1.12 23.82
CA SER A 15 -13.46 2.04 24.11
C SER A 15 -12.21 1.29 24.55
N VAL A 16 -12.35 0.28 25.41
CA VAL A 16 -11.24 -0.60 25.82
C VAL A 16 -10.68 -1.36 24.61
N GLY A 17 -11.54 -1.85 23.73
CA GLY A 17 -11.14 -2.50 22.48
C GLY A 17 -10.34 -1.58 21.56
N LEU A 18 -10.73 -0.31 21.42
CA LEU A 18 -10.00 0.69 20.63
C LEU A 18 -8.62 0.99 21.20
N ILE A 19 -8.48 1.09 22.52
CA ILE A 19 -7.17 1.29 23.18
C ILE A 19 -6.24 0.12 22.82
N PHE A 20 -6.72 -1.11 22.98
CA PHE A 20 -5.93 -2.31 22.67
C PHE A 20 -5.55 -2.39 21.18
N LEU A 21 -6.49 -2.06 20.29
CA LEU A 21 -6.24 -1.99 18.85
C LEU A 21 -5.16 -0.94 18.51
N ALA A 22 -5.23 0.24 19.12
CA ALA A 22 -4.24 1.29 18.93
C ALA A 22 -2.84 0.79 19.33
N PHE A 23 -2.70 0.10 20.47
CA PHE A 23 -1.41 -0.49 20.87
C PHE A 23 -0.85 -1.49 19.86
N ILE A 24 -1.69 -2.37 19.29
CA ILE A 24 -1.25 -3.34 18.27
C ILE A 24 -0.78 -2.64 16.99
N PHE A 25 -1.42 -1.53 16.61
CA PHE A 25 -1.07 -0.79 15.41
C PHE A 25 0.03 0.26 15.62
N ASN A 26 0.36 0.64 16.86
CA ASN A 26 1.34 1.68 17.22
C ASN A 26 2.82 1.27 17.01
N GLY A 27 3.12 0.64 15.88
CA GLY A 27 4.44 0.12 15.53
C GLY A 27 4.43 -0.69 14.24
N LYS A 28 3.26 -1.10 13.76
CA LYS A 28 3.11 -1.69 12.43
C LYS A 28 2.79 -0.58 11.44
N LYS A 29 3.64 -0.42 10.41
CA LYS A 29 3.36 0.41 9.22
C LYS A 29 2.24 -0.22 8.39
N THR A 30 1.04 -0.32 8.97
CA THR A 30 -0.14 -0.92 8.35
C THR A 30 -0.63 0.03 7.26
N SER A 31 -0.39 -0.34 6.01
CA SER A 31 -0.97 0.38 4.87
C SER A 31 -2.34 -0.22 4.55
N CYS A 32 -3.37 0.61 4.51
CA CYS A 32 -4.72 0.24 4.09
C CYS A 32 -4.80 0.15 2.55
N ASN A 33 -4.00 -0.72 1.93
CA ASN A 33 -3.93 -0.89 0.48
C ASN A 33 -5.03 -1.85 -0.02
N TYR A 34 -6.27 -1.34 -0.05
CA TYR A 34 -7.43 -2.14 -0.47
C TYR A 34 -7.74 -2.07 -1.97
N SER A 35 -7.36 -0.98 -2.66
CA SER A 35 -7.62 -0.87 -4.09
C SER A 35 -6.67 -1.77 -4.90
N PRO A 36 -7.11 -2.29 -6.07
CA PRO A 36 -6.26 -3.10 -6.94
C PRO A 36 -4.95 -2.39 -7.31
N SER A 37 -4.99 -1.09 -7.63
CA SER A 37 -3.79 -0.33 -7.98
C SER A 37 -2.85 -0.13 -6.79
N ALA A 38 -3.37 0.20 -5.60
CA ALA A 38 -2.56 0.33 -4.39
C ALA A 38 -1.84 -0.98 -4.02
N ARG A 39 -2.49 -2.13 -4.22
CA ARG A 39 -1.86 -3.45 -3.99
C ARG A 39 -0.67 -3.69 -4.92
N VAL A 40 -0.84 -3.42 -6.21
CA VAL A 40 0.25 -3.62 -7.17
C VAL A 40 1.39 -2.64 -6.93
N LYS A 41 1.11 -1.35 -6.69
CA LYS A 41 2.15 -0.37 -6.32
C LYS A 41 2.96 -0.83 -5.11
N ASN A 42 2.27 -1.30 -4.07
CA ASN A 42 2.93 -1.80 -2.88
C ASN A 42 3.81 -3.03 -3.16
N ASP A 43 3.34 -3.96 -3.99
CA ASP A 43 4.14 -5.11 -4.43
C ASP A 43 5.38 -4.67 -5.24
N LEU A 44 5.25 -3.68 -6.13
CA LEU A 44 6.37 -3.14 -6.90
C LEU A 44 7.41 -2.45 -6.00
N LEU A 45 6.97 -1.66 -5.03
CA LEU A 45 7.85 -0.91 -4.12
C LEU A 45 8.58 -1.81 -3.11
N GLN A 46 8.06 -3.01 -2.84
CA GLN A 46 8.73 -4.01 -2.01
C GLN A 46 9.84 -4.76 -2.76
N LYS A 47 9.86 -4.72 -4.10
CA LYS A 47 10.89 -5.37 -4.91
C LYS A 47 12.11 -4.46 -5.10
N LYS A 48 13.27 -5.09 -5.34
CA LYS A 48 14.50 -4.36 -5.71
C LYS A 48 14.34 -3.79 -7.12
N ILE A 49 14.33 -2.47 -7.23
CA ILE A 49 14.29 -1.77 -8.52
C ILE A 49 15.70 -1.82 -9.13
N GLN A 50 15.80 -2.36 -10.34
CA GLN A 50 17.03 -2.36 -11.14
C GLN A 50 16.78 -1.54 -12.40
N ILE A 51 17.66 -0.56 -12.64
CA ILE A 51 17.62 0.28 -13.83
C ILE A 51 18.82 -0.14 -14.69
N ASP A 52 18.57 -0.32 -15.99
CA ASP A 52 19.63 -0.64 -16.96
C ASP A 52 20.69 0.47 -16.96
N SER A 53 21.96 0.08 -16.93
CA SER A 53 23.10 1.00 -16.97
C SER A 53 23.11 1.85 -18.25
N ALA A 54 22.61 1.32 -19.37
CA ALA A 54 22.49 2.07 -20.62
C ALA A 54 21.46 3.21 -20.54
N LEU A 55 20.43 3.08 -19.70
CA LEU A 55 19.44 4.14 -19.46
C LEU A 55 19.97 5.20 -18.50
N LEU A 56 20.73 4.79 -17.48
CA LEU A 56 21.39 5.71 -16.55
C LEU A 56 22.45 6.56 -17.26
N GLN A 57 23.18 6.01 -18.22
CA GLN A 57 24.15 6.76 -19.03
C GLN A 57 23.47 7.85 -19.89
N ARG A 58 22.29 7.56 -20.47
CA ARG A 58 21.53 8.54 -21.25
C ARG A 58 20.83 9.56 -20.38
N ASN A 59 20.38 9.17 -19.19
CA ASN A 59 19.61 10.00 -18.27
C ASN A 59 20.19 9.93 -16.86
N PRO A 60 21.35 10.58 -16.61
CA PRO A 60 22.05 10.50 -15.33
C PRO A 60 21.27 11.11 -14.15
N LYS A 61 20.20 11.87 -14.45
CA LYS A 61 19.33 12.46 -13.44
C LYS A 61 18.33 11.46 -12.84
N ILE A 62 18.14 10.29 -13.45
CA ILE A 62 17.15 9.31 -12.96
C ILE A 62 17.74 8.57 -11.76
N THR A 63 17.14 8.76 -10.60
CA THR A 63 17.48 8.01 -9.38
C THR A 63 16.36 7.03 -9.02
N ILE A 64 16.68 6.02 -8.20
CA ILE A 64 15.73 5.01 -7.76
C ILE A 64 14.57 5.65 -6.96
N GLU A 65 14.85 6.70 -6.20
CA GLU A 65 13.87 7.47 -5.43
C GLU A 65 12.83 8.11 -6.36
N MET A 66 13.26 8.65 -7.51
CA MET A 66 12.35 9.22 -8.50
C MET A 66 11.42 8.16 -9.09
N VAL A 67 11.95 6.96 -9.37
CA VAL A 67 11.14 5.84 -9.86
C VAL A 67 10.10 5.41 -8.82
N LYS A 68 10.47 5.36 -7.54
CA LYS A 68 9.51 5.07 -6.45
C LYS A 68 8.42 6.14 -6.37
N GLU A 69 8.77 7.40 -6.55
CA GLU A 69 7.81 8.51 -6.56
C GLU A 69 6.85 8.42 -7.74
N TRP A 70 7.34 8.04 -8.93
CA TRP A 70 6.51 7.80 -10.10
C TRP A 70 5.54 6.62 -9.90
N ILE A 71 5.99 5.53 -9.27
CA ILE A 71 5.12 4.39 -8.93
C ILE A 71 4.03 4.81 -7.93
N ASN A 72 4.39 5.62 -6.92
CA ASN A 72 3.43 6.10 -5.92
C ASN A 72 2.35 6.99 -6.55
N SER A 73 2.76 7.93 -7.42
CA SER A 73 1.88 8.95 -8.00
C SER A 73 1.06 8.49 -9.21
N GLY A 74 1.56 7.59 -10.06
CA GLY A 74 0.85 7.10 -11.25
C GLY A 74 -0.29 6.15 -10.92
N ASP A 75 -1.29 5.95 -11.77
CA ASP A 75 -2.30 4.89 -11.61
C ASP A 75 -2.06 3.74 -12.60
N ILE A 76 -2.57 2.56 -12.29
CA ILE A 76 -2.34 1.35 -13.09
C ILE A 76 -3.53 1.11 -14.02
N ASN A 77 -3.26 1.12 -15.31
CA ASN A 77 -4.22 0.77 -16.33
C ASN A 77 -4.26 -0.76 -16.52
N PHE A 78 -5.13 -1.40 -15.75
CA PHE A 78 -5.32 -2.86 -15.83
C PHE A 78 -5.76 -3.35 -17.21
N SER A 79 -6.47 -2.53 -17.99
CA SER A 79 -6.92 -2.88 -19.34
C SER A 79 -5.76 -3.01 -20.34
N LYS A 80 -4.64 -2.31 -20.09
CA LYS A 80 -3.42 -2.39 -20.91
C LYS A 80 -2.31 -3.23 -20.27
N SER A 81 -2.55 -3.76 -19.08
CA SER A 81 -1.57 -4.54 -18.32
C SER A 81 -1.68 -6.03 -18.65
N ASP A 82 -0.54 -6.71 -18.73
CA ASP A 82 -0.47 -8.16 -18.86
C ASP A 82 -0.35 -8.81 -17.48
N THR A 83 -1.51 -9.10 -16.89
CA THR A 83 -1.62 -9.69 -15.55
C THR A 83 -1.64 -11.21 -15.55
N LYS A 84 -1.74 -11.85 -16.72
CA LYS A 84 -1.95 -13.29 -16.88
C LYS A 84 -0.72 -14.05 -17.39
N ARG A 85 0.39 -13.35 -17.68
CA ARG A 85 1.68 -13.99 -18.00
C ARG A 85 2.06 -15.05 -16.96
N ASP A 86 2.57 -16.17 -17.46
CA ASP A 86 3.21 -17.22 -16.66
C ASP A 86 4.55 -16.75 -16.05
N SER A 87 5.15 -15.71 -16.65
CA SER A 87 6.33 -15.01 -16.13
C SER A 87 5.94 -13.72 -15.38
N CYS A 88 6.90 -12.88 -15.00
CA CYS A 88 6.61 -11.62 -14.31
C CYS A 88 5.54 -10.79 -15.05
N ARG A 89 4.53 -10.36 -14.29
CA ARG A 89 3.43 -9.52 -14.77
C ARG A 89 3.94 -8.16 -15.21
N LEU A 90 3.32 -7.60 -16.24
CA LEU A 90 3.65 -6.28 -16.78
C LEU A 90 2.48 -5.33 -16.52
N TYR A 91 2.77 -4.21 -15.88
CA TYR A 91 1.78 -3.20 -15.54
C TYR A 91 2.09 -1.90 -16.30
N GLN A 92 1.05 -1.27 -16.83
CA GLN A 92 1.13 0.00 -17.56
C GLN A 92 0.33 1.08 -16.85
#